data_AF-A0A506U7J1-F1
#
_entry.id   AF-A0A506U7J1-F1
#
_cell.length_a   1.000
_cell.length_b   1.000
_cell.length_c   1.000
_cell.angle_alpha   90.00
_cell.angle_beta   90.00
_cell.angle_gamma   90.00
#
_symmetry.space_group_name_H-M   'P 1'
#
loop_
_entity.id
_entity.type
_entity.pdbx_description
1 polymer ?
#
loop_
_entity_poly.entity_id
_entity_poly.type
_entity_poly.pdbx_seq_one_letter_code
_entity_poly.pdbx_strand_id
1 'polypeptide(L)'
;MSGVVEDAESRREWEDYRNFLERLVECDDIGDKTAEGITKLVIDKGVDVLSEKQRYIFERHVESRFPQPCCTQCGELIPWADAYEHIHSPGRCASCEHSYQRFMDED
;
A
#
# COMPACT_ATOMS: atom_id res chain seq x y z
N MET A 1 -7.33 -26.78 10.60
CA MET A 1 -6.08 -26.02 10.82
C MET A 1 -6.03 -24.72 9.99
N SER A 2 -7.06 -24.39 9.20
CA SER A 2 -7.05 -23.32 8.18
C SER A 2 -7.39 -21.91 8.71
N GLY A 3 -8.36 -21.77 9.62
CA GLY A 3 -8.86 -20.43 9.98
C GLY A 3 -7.89 -19.53 10.74
N VAL A 4 -7.02 -20.09 11.59
CA VAL A 4 -6.10 -19.28 12.43
C VAL A 4 -4.97 -18.66 11.61
N VAL A 5 -4.56 -19.31 10.51
CA VAL A 5 -3.51 -18.78 9.61
C VAL A 5 -4.06 -17.70 8.69
N GLU A 6 -5.27 -17.90 8.16
CA GLU A 6 -5.98 -16.92 7.33
C GLU A 6 -6.20 -15.60 8.10
N ASP A 7 -6.67 -15.67 9.34
CA ASP A 7 -6.85 -14.48 10.19
C ASP A 7 -5.53 -13.72 10.49
N ALA A 8 -4.41 -14.45 10.61
CA ALA A 8 -3.11 -13.86 10.92
C ALA A 8 -2.45 -13.20 9.70
N GLU A 9 -2.67 -13.73 8.50
CA GLU A 9 -2.21 -13.16 7.24
C GLU A 9 -2.98 -11.89 6.90
N SER A 10 -4.31 -11.91 6.97
CA SER A 10 -5.14 -10.73 6.73
C SER A 10 -4.84 -9.59 7.71
N ARG A 11 -4.53 -9.92 8.97
CA ARG A 11 -4.12 -8.91 9.96
C ARG A 11 -2.80 -8.24 9.60
N ARG A 12 -1.81 -9.00 9.13
CA ARG A 12 -0.52 -8.45 8.72
C ARG A 12 -0.64 -7.58 7.48
N GLU A 13 -1.37 -8.06 6.48
CA GLU A 13 -1.62 -7.28 5.26
C GLU A 13 -2.32 -5.95 5.58
N TRP A 14 -3.29 -5.96 6.51
CA TRP A 14 -3.92 -4.74 6.99
C TRP A 14 -2.96 -3.81 7.74
N GLU A 15 -2.08 -4.34 8.59
CA GLU A 15 -1.06 -3.54 9.28
C GLU A 15 -0.10 -2.88 8.28
N ASP A 16 0.34 -3.60 7.25
CA ASP A 16 1.19 -3.06 6.19
C ASP A 16 0.47 -1.99 5.35
N TYR A 17 -0.79 -2.24 4.99
CA TYR A 17 -1.61 -1.25 4.28
C TYR A 17 -1.87 0.00 5.14
N ARG A 18 -2.10 -0.17 6.45
CA ARG A 18 -2.22 0.97 7.38
C ARG A 18 -0.94 1.80 7.37
N ASN A 19 0.23 1.17 7.51
CA ASN A 19 1.51 1.87 7.47
C ASN A 19 1.71 2.61 6.14
N PHE A 20 1.29 2.02 5.02
CA PHE A 20 1.28 2.67 3.72
C PHE A 20 0.42 3.95 3.72
N LEU A 21 -0.81 3.89 4.24
CA LEU A 21 -1.69 5.05 4.34
C LEU A 21 -1.13 6.13 5.28
N GLU A 22 -0.50 5.75 6.39
CA GLU A 22 0.19 6.67 7.29
C GLU A 22 1.27 7.45 6.57
N ARG A 23 2.11 6.78 5.77
CA ARG A 23 3.14 7.46 4.97
C ARG A 23 2.57 8.45 3.95
N LEU A 24 1.47 8.08 3.25
CA LEU A 24 0.80 9.02 2.33
C LEU A 24 0.33 10.29 3.04
N VAL A 25 -0.13 10.17 4.29
CA VAL A 25 -0.57 11.31 5.10
C VAL A 25 0.62 12.13 5.59
N GLU A 26 1.66 11.49 6.11
CA GLU A 26 2.86 12.15 6.64
C GLU A 26 3.62 12.94 5.58
N CYS A 27 3.66 12.42 4.35
CA CYS A 27 4.33 13.06 3.22
C CYS A 27 3.42 14.02 2.43
N ASP A 28 2.18 14.25 2.86
CA ASP A 28 1.18 15.13 2.21
C ASP A 28 0.90 14.74 0.74
N ASP A 29 1.05 13.45 0.39
CA ASP A 29 0.90 12.94 -0.98
C ASP A 29 -0.53 13.07 -1.50
N ILE A 30 -1.52 12.96 -0.62
CA ILE A 30 -2.95 12.98 -0.96
C ILE A 30 -3.37 14.35 -1.52
N GLY A 31 -2.83 15.44 -0.94
CA GLY A 31 -3.09 16.84 -1.31
C GLY A 31 -4.51 17.36 -1.06
N ASP A 32 -5.54 16.51 -1.07
CA ASP A 32 -6.92 16.87 -0.72
C ASP A 32 -7.18 16.69 0.78
N LYS A 33 -7.49 17.79 1.48
CA LYS A 33 -7.68 17.78 2.94
C LYS A 33 -8.91 16.99 3.40
N THR A 34 -9.93 16.83 2.56
CA THR A 34 -11.10 15.99 2.90
C THR A 34 -10.70 14.52 2.83
N ALA A 35 -10.02 14.12 1.76
CA ALA A 35 -9.52 12.76 1.59
C ALA A 35 -8.47 12.39 2.65
N GLU A 36 -7.58 13.31 3.02
CA GLU A 36 -6.60 13.11 4.10
C GLU A 36 -7.30 12.86 5.45
N GLY A 37 -8.33 13.64 5.78
CA GLY A 37 -9.12 13.44 7.00
C GLY A 37 -9.85 12.09 7.02
N ILE A 38 -10.39 11.66 5.88
CA ILE A 38 -10.99 10.33 5.73
C ILE A 38 -9.94 9.24 5.86
N THR A 39 -8.75 9.42 5.30
CA THR A 39 -7.64 8.45 5.39
C THR A 39 -7.20 8.26 6.84
N LYS A 40 -7.09 9.36 7.61
CA LYS A 40 -6.83 9.30 9.06
C LYS A 40 -7.91 8.51 9.81
N LEU A 41 -9.18 8.64 9.42
CA LEU A 41 -10.27 7.86 9.99
C LEU A 41 -10.13 6.36 9.66
N VAL A 42 -9.73 6.02 8.44
CA VAL A 42 -9.46 4.64 8.01
C VAL A 42 -8.30 4.03 8.80
N ILE A 43 -7.21 4.77 9.00
CA ILE A 43 -6.05 4.32 9.79
C ILE A 43 -6.47 3.94 11.22
N ASP A 44 -7.26 4.81 11.86
CA ASP A 44 -7.70 4.65 13.26
C ASP A 44 -8.76 3.55 13.43
N LYS A 45 -9.75 3.49 12.54
CA LYS A 45 -10.98 2.69 12.76
C LYS A 45 -11.29 1.66 11.68
N GLY A 46 -10.50 1.59 10.62
CA GLY A 46 -10.75 0.73 9.46
C GLY A 46 -11.73 1.33 8.45
N VAL A 47 -11.87 0.65 7.30
CA VAL A 47 -12.70 1.10 6.17
C VAL A 47 -14.20 0.96 6.44
N ASP A 48 -14.59 0.04 7.33
CA ASP A 48 -16.00 -0.30 7.58
C ASP A 48 -16.78 0.81 8.29
N VAL A 49 -16.10 1.76 8.93
CA VAL A 49 -16.77 2.91 9.57
C VAL A 49 -17.11 4.04 8.59
N LEU A 50 -16.65 3.96 7.34
CA LEU A 50 -16.92 4.99 6.35
C LEU A 50 -18.37 4.95 5.87
N SER A 51 -19.03 6.11 5.85
CA SER A 51 -20.26 6.28 5.09
C SER A 51 -20.01 6.09 3.59
N GLU A 52 -21.05 5.79 2.81
CA GLU A 52 -20.96 5.62 1.35
C GLU A 52 -20.27 6.80 0.66
N LYS A 53 -20.59 8.03 1.09
CA LYS A 53 -19.98 9.24 0.52
C LYS A 53 -18.48 9.35 0.88
N GLN A 54 -18.10 9.00 2.10
CA GLN A 54 -16.68 8.99 2.50
C GLN A 54 -15.91 7.90 1.77
N ARG A 55 -16.51 6.71 1.63
CA ARG A 55 -15.94 5.60 0.87
C ARG A 55 -15.69 6.00 -0.58
N TYR A 56 -16.66 6.62 -1.25
CA TYR A 56 -16.49 7.14 -2.60
C TYR A 56 -15.32 8.14 -2.72
N ILE A 57 -15.15 9.04 -1.74
CA ILE A 57 -14.02 9.98 -1.73
C ILE A 57 -12.70 9.24 -1.52
N PHE A 58 -12.66 8.28 -0.59
CA PHE A 58 -11.47 7.47 -0.31
C PHE A 58 -11.03 6.67 -1.54
N GLU A 59 -11.93 5.92 -2.15
CA GLU A 59 -11.67 5.15 -3.38
C GLU A 59 -11.13 6.05 -4.51
N ARG A 60 -11.80 7.20 -4.72
CA ARG A 60 -11.46 8.10 -5.82
C ARG A 60 -10.17 8.89 -5.60
N HIS A 61 -9.90 9.34 -4.39
CA HIS A 61 -8.79 10.25 -4.13
C HIS A 61 -7.55 9.58 -3.52
N VAL A 62 -7.71 8.36 -2.99
CA VAL A 62 -6.63 7.60 -2.35
C VAL A 62 -6.38 6.33 -3.14
N GLU A 63 -7.29 5.35 -3.10
CA GLU A 63 -7.01 4.02 -3.68
C GLU A 63 -6.75 4.07 -5.19
N SER A 64 -7.53 4.84 -5.96
CA SER A 64 -7.32 4.92 -7.41
C SER A 64 -6.08 5.73 -7.81
N ARG A 65 -5.58 6.62 -6.94
CA ARG A 65 -4.39 7.44 -7.19
C ARG A 65 -3.11 6.76 -6.70
N PHE A 66 -3.22 5.97 -5.65
CA PHE A 66 -2.12 5.24 -5.02
C PHE A 66 -2.47 3.74 -4.96
N PRO A 67 -2.66 3.09 -6.12
CA PRO A 67 -2.92 1.65 -6.16
C PRO A 67 -1.69 0.88 -5.71
N GLN A 68 -1.88 -0.40 -5.34
CA GLN A 68 -0.76 -1.29 -5.06
C GLN A 68 0.15 -1.39 -6.30
N PRO A 69 1.44 -1.06 -6.18
CA PRO A 69 2.36 -1.07 -7.32
C PRO A 69 2.62 -2.49 -7.84
N CYS A 70 2.97 -2.60 -9.11
CA CYS A 70 3.44 -3.86 -9.71
C CYS A 70 4.95 -3.80 -9.95
N CYS A 71 5.63 -4.94 -9.76
CA CYS A 71 7.03 -5.10 -10.09
C CYS A 71 7.25 -4.99 -11.60
N THR A 72 8.20 -4.15 -12.01
CA THR A 72 8.50 -3.92 -13.44
C THR A 72 9.16 -5.12 -14.13
N GLN A 73 9.69 -6.08 -13.37
CA GLN A 73 10.38 -7.25 -13.91
C GLN A 73 9.51 -8.51 -13.96
N CYS A 74 8.79 -8.84 -12.89
CA CYS A 74 7.94 -10.04 -12.84
C CYS A 74 6.45 -9.75 -13.03
N GLY A 75 6.01 -8.49 -12.94
CA GLY A 75 4.60 -8.11 -13.08
C GLY A 75 3.73 -8.36 -11.85
N GLU A 76 4.24 -9.04 -10.83
CA GLU A 76 3.53 -9.31 -9.58
C GLU A 76 3.32 -8.04 -8.75
N LEU A 77 2.28 -8.04 -7.91
CA LEU A 77 2.03 -6.95 -6.96
C LEU A 77 3.16 -6.87 -5.94
N ILE A 78 3.62 -5.65 -5.70
CA ILE A 78 4.57 -5.35 -4.63
C ILE A 78 3.81 -5.35 -3.31
N PRO A 79 4.27 -6.10 -2.29
CA PRO A 79 3.62 -6.13 -0.98
C PRO A 79 3.40 -4.73 -0.39
N TRP A 80 2.34 -4.52 0.37
CA TRP A 80 2.05 -3.22 1.00
C TRP A 80 3.19 -2.70 1.87
N ALA A 81 3.95 -3.60 2.50
CA ALA A 81 5.15 -3.26 3.27
C ALA A 81 6.18 -2.44 2.48
N ASP A 82 6.32 -2.71 1.18
CA ASP A 82 7.28 -2.04 0.29
C ASP A 82 6.60 -1.02 -0.64
N ALA A 83 5.28 -1.05 -0.75
CA ALA A 83 4.51 -0.32 -1.77
C ALA A 83 4.80 1.19 -1.80
N TYR A 84 5.00 1.82 -0.65
CA TYR A 84 5.24 3.26 -0.59
C TYR A 84 6.51 3.67 -1.36
N GLU A 85 7.56 2.84 -1.35
CA GLU A 85 8.82 3.14 -2.04
C GLU A 85 8.66 3.20 -3.56
N HIS A 86 7.55 2.64 -4.08
CA HIS A 86 7.28 2.50 -5.50
C HIS A 86 6.18 3.42 -6.03
N ILE A 87 5.55 4.26 -5.20
CA ILE A 87 4.46 5.16 -5.67
C ILE A 87 4.97 6.30 -6.55
N HIS A 88 6.20 6.76 -6.33
CA HIS A 88 6.82 7.86 -7.10
C HIS A 88 7.72 7.36 -8.22
N SER A 89 8.21 6.13 -8.12
CA SER A 89 9.09 5.52 -9.12
C SER A 89 8.81 4.02 -9.23
N PRO A 90 8.31 3.54 -10.38
CA PRO A 90 8.13 2.11 -10.60
C PRO A 90 9.46 1.37 -10.44
N GLY A 91 9.45 0.24 -9.74
CA GLY A 91 10.67 -0.51 -9.43
C GLY A 91 10.47 -2.01 -9.42
N ARG A 92 11.51 -2.70 -8.96
CA ARG A 92 11.51 -4.15 -8.78
C ARG A 92 11.07 -4.47 -7.35
N CYS A 93 10.31 -5.54 -7.18
CA CYS A 93 10.09 -6.11 -5.85
C CYS A 93 11.41 -6.60 -5.25
N ALA A 94 11.46 -6.75 -3.93
CA ALA A 94 12.67 -7.14 -3.21
C ALA A 94 13.38 -8.39 -3.79
N SER A 95 12.62 -9.40 -4.22
CA SER A 95 13.19 -10.62 -4.83
C SER A 95 13.86 -10.35 -6.19
N CYS A 96 13.21 -9.56 -7.05
CA CYS A 96 13.76 -9.19 -8.36
C CYS A 96 14.95 -8.25 -8.20
N GLU A 97 14.88 -7.31 -7.27
CA GLU A 97 15.97 -6.39 -6.96
C GLU A 97 17.20 -7.15 -6.45
N HIS A 98 17.03 -8.07 -5.50
CA HIS A 98 18.13 -8.92 -5.02
C HIS A 98 18.76 -9.77 -6.14
N SER A 99 17.94 -10.31 -7.04
CA SER A 99 18.44 -11.07 -8.19
C SER A 99 19.23 -10.20 -9.16
N TYR A 100 18.76 -8.97 -9.40
CA TYR A 100 19.43 -7.99 -10.25
C TYR A 100 20.76 -7.53 -9.66
N GLN A 101 20.81 -7.22 -8.37
CA GLN A 101 22.03 -6.79 -7.68
C GLN A 101 23.12 -7.87 -7.75
N ARG A 102 22.76 -9.13 -7.47
CA ARG A 102 23.71 -10.25 -7.60
C ARG A 102 24.31 -10.39 -8.99
N PHE A 103 23.50 -10.20 -10.03
CA PHE A 103 23.99 -10.23 -11.41
C PHE A 103 24.97 -9.08 -11.69
N MET A 104 24.68 -7.88 -11.18
CA MET A 104 25.53 -6.70 -11.37
C MET A 104 26.84 -6.75 -10.56
N ASP A 105 26.86 -7.41 -9.40
CA ASP A 105 28.05 -7.55 -8.55
C ASP A 105 29.03 -8.63 -9.05
N GLU A 106 28.57 -9.52 -9.93
CA GLU A 106 29.37 -10.60 -10.52
C GLU A 106 30.10 -10.16 -11.83
N ASP A 107 29.79 -8.97 -12.36
CA ASP A 107 30.39 -8.33 -13.56
C ASP A 107 31.47 -7.28 -13.20
#